data_AF-A0AAP0GCV8-F1
#
_entry.id   AF-A0AAP0GCV8-F1
#
_cell.length_a   1.000
_cell.length_b   1.000
_cell.length_c   1.000
_cell.angle_alpha   90.00
_cell.angle_beta   90.00
_cell.angle_gamma   90.00
#
_symmetry.space_group_name_H-M   'P 1'
#
loop_
_entity.id
_entity.type
_entity.pdbx_description
1 polymer ?
#
loop_
_entity_poly.entity_id
_entity_poly.type
_entity_poly.pdbx_seq_one_letter_code
_entity_poly.pdbx_strand_id
1 'polypeptide(L)'
;MKFGFPMTFTAIMLSWSVIELGGMMKMEIQHARETIRWAIDYLLKATVDANVIYIQVGDANKDHACWERPEDMDTSKTVLKIDGNNPGSYVHRAGIESISP
;
A
#
# COMPACT_ATOMS: atom_id res chain seq x y z
N MET A 1 7.63 4.80 3.47
CA MET A 1 7.25 3.45 3.00
C MET A 1 5.83 3.42 2.45
N LYS A 2 5.52 2.53 1.49
CA LYS A 2 4.13 2.17 1.10
C LYS A 2 3.95 0.66 1.18
N PHE A 3 3.15 0.21 2.14
CA PHE A 3 2.83 -1.21 2.35
C PHE A 3 1.48 -1.54 1.71
N GLY A 4 1.47 -2.38 0.67
CA GLY A 4 0.27 -2.71 -0.10
C GLY A 4 -0.78 -3.47 0.71
N PHE A 5 -0.37 -4.41 1.56
CA PHE A 5 -1.31 -5.23 2.34
C PHE A 5 -2.20 -4.41 3.31
N PRO A 6 -1.65 -3.63 4.26
CA PRO A 6 -2.49 -2.82 5.14
C PRO A 6 -3.25 -1.72 4.38
N MET A 7 -2.69 -1.19 3.29
CA MET A 7 -3.38 -0.21 2.44
C MET A 7 -4.64 -0.81 1.79
N THR A 8 -4.55 -2.01 1.20
CA THR A 8 -5.70 -2.71 0.62
C THR A 8 -6.75 -3.02 1.69
N PHE A 9 -6.32 -3.49 2.88
CA PHE A 9 -7.23 -3.73 4.00
C PHE A 9 -8.01 -2.46 4.38
N THR A 10 -7.32 -1.33 4.55
CA THR A 10 -7.97 -0.05 4.86
C THR A 10 -8.93 0.39 3.75
N ALA A 11 -8.55 0.26 2.48
CA ALA A 11 -9.41 0.62 1.35
C ALA A 11 -10.70 -0.21 1.30
N ILE A 12 -10.62 -1.52 1.57
CA ILE A 12 -11.77 -2.41 1.65
C ILE A 12 -12.69 -2.00 2.80
N MET A 13 -12.14 -1.83 4.01
CA MET A 13 -12.93 -1.46 5.19
C MET A 13 -13.60 -0.09 5.05
N LEU A 14 -12.90 0.89 4.46
CA LEU A 14 -13.47 2.20 4.18
C LEU A 14 -14.58 2.11 3.13
N SER A 15 -14.38 1.33 2.06
CA SER A 15 -15.40 1.11 1.03
C SER A 15 -16.65 0.47 1.60
N TRP A 16 -16.49 -0.57 2.43
CA TRP A 16 -17.62 -1.21 3.11
C TRP A 16 -18.33 -0.24 4.05
N SER A 17 -17.58 0.57 4.81
CA SER A 17 -18.16 1.58 5.71
C SER A 17 -19.00 2.62 4.95
N VAL A 18 -18.58 3.03 3.75
CA VAL A 18 -19.35 3.95 2.89
C VAL A 18 -20.62 3.30 2.36
N ILE A 19 -20.59 1.99 2.04
CA ILE A 19 -21.78 1.25 1.59
C ILE A 19 -22.82 1.16 2.71
N GLU A 20 -22.40 0.80 3.92
CA GLU A 20 -23.30 0.58 5.06
C GLU A 20 -23.78 1.88 5.71
N LEU A 21 -22.86 2.83 5.91
CA LEU A 21 -23.08 4.01 6.75
C LEU A 21 -23.10 5.32 5.95
N GLY A 22 -22.97 5.26 4.62
CA GLY A 22 -22.84 6.45 3.77
C GLY A 22 -23.97 7.47 3.93
N GLY A 23 -25.21 7.01 4.18
CA GLY A 23 -26.34 7.89 4.45
C GLY A 23 -26.20 8.74 5.72
N MET A 24 -25.38 8.29 6.69
CA MET A 24 -25.10 9.00 7.94
C MET A 24 -23.89 9.94 7.85
N MET A 25 -23.07 9.81 6.80
CA MET A 25 -21.82 10.57 6.64
C MET A 25 -22.03 12.03 6.20
N LYS A 26 -23.25 12.42 5.80
CA LYS A 26 -23.58 13.78 5.36
C LYS A 26 -22.58 14.31 4.31
N MET A 27 -21.81 15.35 4.63
CA MET A 27 -20.82 15.96 3.73
C MET A 27 -19.52 15.14 3.62
N GLU A 28 -19.20 14.30 4.61
CA GLU A 28 -17.96 13.51 4.65
C GLU A 28 -17.95 12.37 3.63
N ILE A 29 -19.11 12.00 3.07
CA ILE A 29 -19.18 10.97 2.04
C ILE A 29 -18.32 11.31 0.81
N GLN A 30 -18.18 12.61 0.50
CA GLN A 30 -17.36 13.05 -0.62
C GLN A 30 -15.86 12.84 -0.33
N HIS A 31 -15.40 13.20 0.86
CA HIS A 31 -14.01 12.97 1.29
C HIS A 31 -13.68 11.47 1.41
N ALA A 32 -14.63 10.67 1.90
CA ALA A 32 -14.48 9.22 1.95
C ALA A 32 -14.33 8.62 0.54
N ARG A 33 -15.15 9.07 -0.43
CA ARG A 33 -15.06 8.64 -1.84
C ARG A 33 -13.75 9.04 -2.49
N GLU A 34 -13.26 10.26 -2.25
CA GLU A 34 -11.97 10.72 -2.75
C GLU A 34 -10.80 9.91 -2.17
N THR A 35 -10.86 9.59 -0.88
CA THR A 35 -9.87 8.75 -0.19
C THR A 35 -9.85 7.33 -0.76
N ILE A 36 -11.03 6.72 -0.95
CA ILE A 36 -11.15 5.40 -1.58
C ILE A 36 -10.59 5.45 -3.01
N ARG A 37 -10.95 6.47 -3.79
CA ARG A 37 -10.46 6.63 -5.15
C ARG A 37 -8.93 6.69 -5.21
N TRP A 38 -8.31 7.49 -4.35
CA TRP A 38 -6.86 7.57 -4.27
C TRP A 38 -6.19 6.22 -3.97
N ALA A 39 -6.74 5.48 -3.01
CA ALA A 39 -6.24 4.15 -2.66
C ALA A 39 -6.40 3.15 -3.82
N ILE A 40 -7.57 3.13 -4.47
CA ILE A 40 -7.84 2.24 -5.61
C ILE A 40 -6.99 2.61 -6.81
N ASP A 41 -6.81 3.90 -7.12
CA ASP A 41 -5.94 4.35 -8.22
C ASP A 41 -4.49 3.91 -8.01
N TYR A 42 -4.02 3.88 -6.75
CA TYR A 42 -2.71 3.32 -6.42
C TYR A 42 -2.67 1.80 -6.60
N LEU A 43 -3.68 1.07 -6.12
CA LEU A 43 -3.75 -0.40 -6.23
C LEU A 43 -3.87 -0.87 -7.67
N LEU A 44 -4.62 -0.15 -8.52
CA LEU A 44 -4.72 -0.43 -9.96
C LEU A 44 -3.37 -0.29 -10.66
N LYS A 45 -2.58 0.74 -10.31
CA LYS A 45 -1.20 0.87 -10.81
C LYS A 45 -0.30 -0.25 -10.30
N ALA A 46 -0.55 -0.74 -9.09
CA ALA A 46 0.20 -1.85 -8.51
C ALA A 46 -0.14 -3.22 -9.13
N THR A 47 -1.18 -3.32 -9.96
CA THR A 47 -1.60 -4.55 -10.66
C THR A 47 -1.73 -4.34 -12.17
N VAL A 48 -1.01 -3.36 -12.74
CA VAL A 48 -1.11 -3.02 -14.17
C VAL A 48 -0.60 -4.13 -15.09
N ASP A 49 0.40 -4.87 -14.62
CA ASP A 49 1.03 -5.96 -15.36
C ASP A 49 0.34 -7.29 -15.06
N ALA A 50 -0.01 -8.02 -16.13
CA ALA A 50 -0.62 -9.34 -15.98
C ALA A 50 0.32 -10.29 -15.21
N ASN A 51 -0.22 -10.96 -14.19
CA ASN A 51 0.50 -11.88 -13.31
C ASN A 51 1.63 -11.26 -12.47
N VAL A 52 1.66 -9.93 -12.32
CA VAL A 52 2.59 -9.23 -11.43
C VAL A 52 1.80 -8.34 -10.47
N ILE A 53 2.13 -8.42 -9.18
CA ILE A 53 1.53 -7.58 -8.15
C ILE A 53 2.64 -6.85 -7.39
N TYR A 54 2.65 -5.54 -7.46
CA TYR A 54 3.55 -4.69 -6.68
C TYR A 54 2.98 -4.50 -5.27
N ILE A 55 3.76 -4.85 -4.26
CA ILE A 55 3.27 -5.00 -2.89
C ILE A 55 3.94 -4.05 -1.89
N GLN A 56 5.14 -3.55 -2.20
CA GLN A 56 5.85 -2.61 -1.34
C GLN A 56 6.68 -1.66 -2.18
N VAL A 57 6.65 -0.39 -1.80
CA VAL A 57 7.55 0.64 -2.32
C VAL A 57 8.30 1.27 -1.15
N GLY A 58 9.62 1.23 -1.24
CA GLY A 58 10.56 1.63 -0.20
C GLY A 58 11.24 0.44 0.48
N ASP A 59 12.43 0.72 1.00
CA ASP A 59 13.21 -0.17 1.87
C ASP A 59 12.97 0.25 3.32
N ALA A 60 12.49 -0.67 4.16
CA ALA A 60 12.07 -0.34 5.53
C ALA A 60 13.23 0.21 6.38
N ASN A 61 14.43 -0.37 6.24
CA ASN A 61 15.58 0.02 7.04
C ASN A 61 16.06 1.42 6.64
N LYS A 62 16.15 1.70 5.34
CA LYS A 62 16.59 3.02 4.85
C LYS A 62 15.55 4.10 5.09
N ASP A 63 14.27 3.78 4.89
CA ASP A 63 13.17 4.74 5.05
C ASP A 63 12.96 5.08 6.53
N HIS A 64 13.12 4.12 7.45
CA HIS A 64 13.01 4.38 8.89
C HIS A 64 14.27 4.98 9.53
N ALA A 65 15.45 4.81 8.92
CA ALA A 65 16.69 5.45 9.38
C ALA A 65 16.80 6.94 9.01
N CYS A 66 15.91 7.42 8.14
CA CYS A 66 15.87 8.78 7.65
C CYS A 66 14.72 9.55 8.32
N TRP A 67 15.04 10.65 9.00
CA TRP A 67 14.03 11.56 9.58
C TRP A 67 14.01 12.88 8.81
N GLU A 68 13.33 12.85 7.68
CA GLU A 68 13.21 13.99 6.77
C GLU A 68 11.76 14.11 6.28
N ARG A 69 11.42 15.24 5.66
CA ARG A 69 10.13 15.37 5.01
C ARG A 69 10.07 14.44 3.80
N PRO A 70 8.93 13.83 3.47
CA PRO A 70 8.83 12.92 2.35
C PRO A 70 9.17 13.58 1.00
N GLU A 71 9.01 14.89 0.87
CA GLU A 71 9.39 15.67 -0.32
C GLU A 71 10.91 15.83 -0.48
N ASP A 72 11.66 15.73 0.62
CA ASP A 72 13.12 15.92 0.68
C ASP A 72 13.88 14.58 0.71
N MET A 73 13.19 13.44 0.62
CA MET A 73 13.82 12.12 0.74
C MET A 73 14.69 11.75 -0.48
N ASP A 74 15.99 11.59 -0.24
CA ASP A 74 16.95 11.07 -1.23
C ASP A 74 17.09 9.53 -1.20
N THR A 75 16.34 8.85 -0.33
CA THR A 75 16.40 7.39 -0.19
C THR A 75 15.84 6.66 -1.43
N SER A 76 16.65 5.80 -2.04
CA SER A 76 16.21 4.94 -3.15
C SER A 76 14.98 4.11 -2.77
N LYS A 77 13.88 4.27 -3.51
CA LYS A 77 12.62 3.55 -3.29
C LYS A 77 12.65 2.21 -4.02
N THR A 78 13.16 1.17 -3.35
CA THR A 78 13.10 -0.21 -3.86
C THR A 78 11.66 -0.66 -4.02
N VAL A 79 11.35 -1.41 -5.08
CA VAL A 79 10.01 -1.93 -5.34
C VAL A 79 10.02 -3.46 -5.22
N LEU A 80 9.18 -4.00 -4.33
CA LEU A 80 8.95 -5.43 -4.21
C LEU A 80 7.70 -5.84 -4.99
N LYS A 81 7.80 -6.94 -5.72
CA LYS A 81 6.72 -7.50 -6.54
C LYS A 81 6.59 -9.01 -6.32
N ILE A 82 5.37 -9.49 -6.51
CA ILE A 82 5.00 -10.90 -6.60
C ILE A 82 4.83 -11.21 -8.08
N ASP A 83 5.45 -12.29 -8.55
CA ASP A 83 5.28 -12.81 -9.90
C ASP A 83 5.41 -14.34 -9.90
N GLY A 84 5.30 -14.99 -11.06
CA GLY A 84 5.40 -16.45 -11.16
C GLY A 84 6.71 -17.05 -10.62
N ASN A 85 7.78 -16.25 -10.52
CA ASN A 85 9.07 -16.65 -9.96
C ASN A 85 9.21 -16.29 -8.47
N ASN A 86 8.41 -15.34 -7.99
CA ASN A 86 8.40 -14.84 -6.61
C ASN A 86 6.99 -14.96 -6.02
N PRO A 87 6.56 -16.17 -5.59
CA PRO A 87 5.21 -16.38 -5.07
C PRO A 87 4.96 -15.57 -3.80
N GLY A 88 3.74 -15.09 -3.60
CA GLY A 88 3.36 -14.17 -2.52
C GLY A 88 3.61 -14.69 -1.09
N SER A 89 3.75 -16.01 -0.92
CA SER A 89 4.18 -16.63 0.34
C SER A 89 5.62 -16.27 0.73
N TYR A 90 6.47 -15.95 -0.24
CA TYR A 90 7.87 -15.57 -0.02
C TYR A 90 8.01 -14.15 0.54
N VAL A 91 7.04 -13.28 0.28
CA VAL A 91 7.01 -11.90 0.78
C VAL A 91 6.91 -11.87 2.30
N HIS A 92 6.14 -12.80 2.87
CA HIS A 92 6.05 -12.94 4.32
C HIS A 92 7.39 -13.37 4.92
N ARG A 93 8.17 -14.19 4.20
CA ARG A 93 9.51 -14.62 4.61
C ARG A 93 10.57 -13.51 4.44
N ALA A 94 10.60 -12.82 3.30
CA ALA A 94 11.54 -11.73 3.04
C ALA A 94 11.34 -10.54 4.00
N GLY A 95 10.09 -10.25 4.38
CA GLY A 95 9.79 -9.28 5.45
C GLY A 95 10.38 -9.70 6.80
N ILE A 96 10.31 -10.99 7.15
CA ILE A 96 10.88 -11.53 8.39
C ILE A 96 12.41 -11.58 8.35
N GLU A 97 13.02 -11.96 7.22
CA GLU A 97 14.49 -12.00 7.06
C GLU A 97 15.10 -10.59 7.10
N SER A 98 14.37 -9.55 6.66
CA SER A 98 14.82 -8.15 6.81
C SER A 98 14.73 -7.57 8.22
N ILE A 99 14.11 -8.32 9.15
CA ILE A 99 13.94 -7.96 10.58
C ILE A 99 14.88 -8.78 11.47
N SER A 100 15.51 -9.83 10.93
CA SER A 100 16.48 -10.62 11.70
C SER A 100 17.87 -9.98 11.59
N PRO A 101 18.57 -9.73 12.73
CA PRO A 101 19.88 -9.10 12.77
C PRO A 101 20.97 -9.92 12.08
#